data_AF-A0A4S4D2Q9-F1
#
_entry.id   AF-A0A4S4D2Q9-F1
#
_cell.length_a   1.000
_cell.length_b   1.000
_cell.length_c   1.000
_cell.angle_alpha   90.00
_cell.angle_beta   90.00
_cell.angle_gamma   90.00
#
_symmetry.space_group_name_H-M   'P 1'
#
loop_
_entity.id
_entity.type
_entity.pdbx_description
1 polymer ?
#
loop_
_entity_poly.entity_id
_entity_poly.type
_entity_poly.pdbx_seq_one_letter_code
_entity_poly.pdbx_strand_id
1 'polypeptide(L)'
;MNSFDDNSWDLLDYGSFIDDVTSTDLYWGSQSAGVKADVSLPGATPQDEECTEKECHRKRFVELSSILEPGRPPKTDKLAILGDAIRVLNQLRAESQEFKETNEKLLEEIKSLKAEKNELRDEKLVLKGDKERMEQQLKAMPVSPAAFMPPHHHPAAAYHAGTNKIPVFPSYGFVPMWQYLPPSAIDTTKDEELRPPAA
;
A
#
# COMPACT_ATOMS: atom_id res chain seq x y z
N MET A 1 1.15 -26.84 -24.98
CA MET A 1 1.28 -25.38 -24.76
C MET A 1 0.42 -25.03 -23.56
N ASN A 2 1.03 -24.44 -22.54
CA ASN A 2 0.40 -24.22 -21.24
C ASN A 2 -0.66 -23.13 -21.37
N SER A 3 -1.94 -23.50 -21.27
CA SER A 3 -3.03 -22.60 -20.95
C SER A 3 -2.85 -22.19 -19.49
N PHE A 4 -1.94 -21.25 -19.24
CA PHE A 4 -1.75 -20.69 -17.91
C PHE A 4 -2.92 -19.75 -17.67
N ASP A 5 -3.76 -20.09 -16.70
CA ASP A 5 -5.02 -19.42 -16.34
C ASP A 5 -4.86 -17.89 -16.31
N ASP A 6 -5.45 -17.21 -17.30
CA ASP A 6 -5.41 -15.75 -17.46
C ASP A 6 -6.41 -15.03 -16.51
N ASN A 7 -7.07 -15.79 -15.63
CA ASN A 7 -8.17 -15.35 -14.76
C ASN A 7 -7.76 -15.11 -13.29
N SER A 8 -6.46 -15.18 -12.97
CA SER A 8 -5.98 -15.02 -11.58
C SER A 8 -6.24 -13.63 -10.96
N TRP A 9 -6.63 -12.64 -11.77
CA TRP A 9 -6.84 -11.26 -11.32
C TRP A 9 -8.29 -10.93 -10.95
N ASP A 10 -9.23 -11.84 -11.14
CA ASP A 10 -10.67 -11.61 -10.89
C ASP A 10 -11.10 -11.97 -9.46
N LEU A 11 -10.20 -12.47 -8.60
CA LEU A 11 -10.66 -13.22 -7.43
C LEU A 11 -11.13 -12.39 -6.23
N LEU A 12 -10.96 -11.08 -6.16
CA LEU A 12 -11.54 -10.32 -5.03
C LEU A 12 -12.08 -8.98 -5.49
N ASP A 13 -13.41 -8.91 -5.61
CA ASP A 13 -14.20 -7.72 -5.38
C ASP A 13 -14.09 -7.30 -3.89
N TYR A 14 -12.86 -7.01 -3.45
CA TYR A 14 -12.61 -6.40 -2.15
C TYR A 14 -13.05 -4.92 -2.14
N GLY A 15 -13.46 -4.40 -3.30
CA GLY A 15 -13.99 -3.06 -3.45
C GLY A 15 -15.34 -2.86 -2.74
N SER A 16 -16.25 -3.85 -2.77
CA SER A 16 -17.55 -3.73 -2.10
C SER A 16 -17.44 -3.66 -0.58
N PHE A 17 -16.44 -4.32 0.03
CA PHE A 17 -16.21 -4.26 1.47
C PHE A 17 -15.79 -2.87 1.97
N ILE A 18 -15.01 -2.14 1.16
CA ILE A 18 -14.53 -0.81 1.53
C ILE A 18 -15.65 0.24 1.41
N ASP A 19 -16.53 0.10 0.40
CA ASP A 19 -17.67 1.01 0.24
C ASP A 19 -18.68 0.88 1.40
N ASP A 20 -18.88 -0.30 1.99
CA ASP A 20 -19.81 -0.52 3.12
C ASP A 20 -19.35 0.11 4.45
N VAL A 21 -18.05 0.18 4.72
CA VAL A 21 -17.49 0.81 5.94
C VAL A 21 -17.82 2.30 6.01
N THR A 22 -17.93 2.97 4.85
CA THR A 22 -18.17 4.41 4.77
C THR A 22 -19.57 4.84 5.21
N SER A 23 -20.56 3.94 5.09
CA SER A 23 -21.98 4.30 5.24
C SER A 23 -22.46 4.22 6.70
N THR A 24 -21.76 3.47 7.55
CA THR A 24 -22.24 3.18 8.92
C THR A 24 -21.50 3.97 10.02
N ASP A 25 -20.21 4.31 9.83
CA ASP A 25 -19.35 4.74 10.96
C ASP A 25 -19.08 6.25 11.09
N LEU A 26 -19.54 7.10 10.17
CA LEU A 26 -19.33 8.56 10.28
C LEU A 26 -20.39 9.30 11.12
N TYR A 27 -21.28 8.58 11.80
CA TYR A 27 -22.25 9.18 12.72
C TYR A 27 -21.79 9.10 14.18
N TRP A 28 -20.66 9.73 14.51
CA TRP A 28 -20.43 10.18 15.90
C TRP A 28 -21.06 11.56 16.13
N GLY A 29 -22.34 11.66 15.78
CA GLY A 29 -23.15 12.86 15.92
C GLY A 29 -23.52 13.10 17.39
N SER A 30 -22.79 14.01 18.02
CA SER A 30 -23.11 14.78 19.23
C SER A 30 -24.60 14.73 19.66
N GLN A 31 -24.97 13.77 20.51
CA GLN A 31 -26.24 13.82 21.25
C GLN A 31 -26.04 14.63 22.53
N SER A 32 -25.97 15.95 22.37
CA SER A 32 -26.31 16.90 23.42
C SER A 32 -27.69 17.47 23.07
N ALA A 33 -28.73 16.63 23.21
CA ALA A 33 -30.11 17.08 23.14
C ALA A 33 -30.70 16.96 24.55
N GLY A 34 -31.02 18.11 25.13
CA GLY A 34 -31.40 18.27 26.53
C GLY A 34 -32.56 17.36 26.93
N VAL A 35 -32.29 16.47 27.89
CA VAL A 35 -33.33 15.79 28.65
C VAL A 35 -33.78 16.76 29.75
N LYS A 36 -34.94 17.39 29.53
CA LYS A 36 -35.69 18.10 30.58
C LYS A 36 -36.14 17.05 31.61
N ALA A 37 -35.50 17.02 32.76
CA ALA A 37 -35.94 16.24 33.90
C ALA A 37 -36.89 17.11 34.75
N ASP A 38 -38.18 16.85 34.65
CA ASP A 38 -39.13 17.30 35.67
C ASP A 38 -39.05 16.33 36.85
N VAL A 39 -38.47 16.78 37.96
CA VAL A 39 -38.47 16.08 39.25
C VAL A 39 -39.28 16.93 40.22
N SER A 40 -40.43 16.39 40.62
CA SER A 40 -41.24 16.94 41.70
C SER A 40 -40.58 16.68 43.05
N LEU A 41 -40.45 17.73 43.87
CA LEU A 41 -40.02 17.68 45.27
C LEU A 41 -41.03 16.95 46.17
N PRO A 42 -40.54 16.30 47.22
CA PRO A 42 -41.07 16.53 48.55
C PRO A 42 -39.95 16.98 49.51
N GLY A 43 -40.29 18.00 50.31
CA GLY A 43 -39.35 18.80 51.08
C GLY A 43 -38.41 18.04 52.02
N ALA A 44 -37.16 18.49 52.03
CA ALA A 44 -36.18 18.22 53.06
C ALA A 44 -35.51 19.53 53.49
N THR A 45 -35.06 19.57 54.74
CA THR A 45 -34.48 20.73 55.39
C THR A 45 -33.14 21.15 54.75
N PRO A 46 -32.77 22.45 54.78
CA PRO A 46 -31.68 23.03 53.98
C PRO A 46 -30.25 22.55 54.30
N GLN A 47 -30.04 21.66 55.28
CA GLN A 47 -28.73 21.09 55.60
C GLN A 47 -28.45 19.75 54.90
N ASP A 48 -29.48 18.98 54.55
CA ASP A 48 -29.32 17.64 53.99
C ASP A 48 -29.05 17.68 52.47
N GLU A 49 -29.68 18.62 51.76
CA GLU A 49 -29.47 18.83 50.32
C GLU A 49 -28.02 19.28 50.01
N GLU A 50 -27.46 20.20 50.80
CA GLU A 50 -26.08 20.69 50.63
C GLU A 50 -25.03 19.57 50.82
N CYS A 51 -25.32 18.60 51.70
CA CYS A 51 -24.45 17.44 51.94
C CYS A 51 -24.43 16.49 50.74
N THR A 52 -25.60 16.22 50.15
CA THR A 52 -25.72 15.38 48.95
C THR A 52 -25.06 16.01 47.72
N GLU A 53 -25.15 17.33 47.56
CA GLU A 53 -24.51 18.04 46.45
C GLU A 53 -22.98 18.02 46.56
N LYS A 54 -22.42 18.28 47.74
CA LYS A 54 -20.96 18.24 47.96
C LYS A 54 -20.40 16.82 47.79
N GLU A 55 -21.13 15.81 48.27
CA GLU A 55 -20.80 14.40 48.06
C GLU A 55 -20.85 14.02 46.58
N CYS A 56 -21.86 14.50 45.84
CA CYS A 56 -21.99 14.31 44.39
C CYS A 56 -20.82 14.94 43.61
N HIS A 57 -20.42 16.17 43.95
CA HIS A 57 -19.26 16.82 43.33
C HIS A 57 -17.96 16.03 43.61
N ARG A 58 -17.76 15.57 44.84
CA ARG A 58 -16.58 14.77 45.20
C ARG A 58 -16.50 13.47 44.40
N LYS A 59 -17.64 12.76 44.24
CA LYS A 59 -17.71 11.53 43.43
C LYS A 59 -17.29 11.75 41.98
N ARG A 60 -17.75 12.84 41.34
CA ARG A 60 -17.37 13.20 39.96
C ARG A 60 -15.88 13.47 39.77
N PHE A 61 -15.23 14.12 40.74
CA PHE A 61 -13.77 14.34 40.67
C PHE A 61 -12.98 13.04 40.81
N VAL A 62 -13.43 12.13 41.68
CA VAL A 62 -12.82 10.81 41.85
C VAL A 62 -12.95 10.00 40.55
N GLU A 63 -14.15 9.94 39.97
CA GLU A 63 -14.41 9.28 38.69
C GLU A 63 -13.55 9.86 37.56
N LEU A 64 -13.54 11.19 37.41
CA LEU A 64 -12.72 11.86 36.40
C LEU A 64 -11.23 11.54 36.57
N SER A 65 -10.71 11.57 37.79
CA SER A 65 -9.30 11.22 38.05
C SER A 65 -8.98 9.77 37.67
N SER A 66 -9.92 8.84 37.85
CA SER A 66 -9.76 7.43 37.48
C SER A 66 -9.76 7.20 35.97
N ILE A 67 -10.49 8.04 35.22
CA ILE A 67 -10.51 8.01 33.75
C ILE A 67 -9.21 8.58 33.17
N LEU A 68 -8.70 9.66 33.76
CA LEU A 68 -7.50 10.35 33.27
C LEU A 68 -6.22 9.55 33.51
N GLU A 69 -6.13 8.82 34.61
CA GLU A 69 -5.00 7.95 34.93
C GLU A 69 -5.48 6.57 35.40
N PRO A 70 -5.86 5.68 34.48
CA PRO A 70 -6.23 4.32 34.81
C PRO A 70 -5.08 3.62 35.54
N GLY A 71 -5.32 3.15 36.76
CA GLY A 71 -4.34 2.40 37.56
C GLY A 71 -3.51 3.22 38.55
N ARG A 72 -3.69 4.55 38.62
CA ARG A 72 -3.16 5.37 39.72
C ARG A 72 -4.24 5.70 40.76
N PRO A 73 -3.87 5.93 42.03
CA PRO A 73 -4.83 6.37 43.04
C PRO A 73 -5.42 7.74 42.66
N PRO A 74 -6.73 7.97 42.92
CA PRO A 74 -7.39 9.22 42.63
C PRO A 74 -6.65 10.44 43.19
N LYS A 75 -6.35 11.40 42.31
CA LYS A 75 -5.78 12.69 42.73
C LYS A 75 -6.81 13.42 43.60
N THR A 76 -6.33 14.17 44.59
CA THR A 76 -7.19 14.96 45.50
C THR A 76 -7.25 16.44 45.12
N ASP A 77 -6.27 16.93 44.34
CA ASP A 77 -6.23 18.31 43.86
C ASP A 77 -7.16 18.51 42.65
N LYS A 78 -8.23 19.27 42.87
CA LYS A 78 -9.25 19.58 41.88
C LYS A 78 -8.70 20.35 40.67
N LEU A 79 -7.77 21.28 40.88
CA LEU A 79 -7.22 22.09 39.79
C LEU A 79 -6.33 21.24 38.88
N ALA A 80 -5.50 20.37 39.47
CA ALA A 80 -4.70 19.42 38.73
C ALA A 80 -5.57 18.46 37.90
N ILE A 81 -6.66 17.91 38.47
CA ILE A 81 -7.59 17.04 37.75
C ILE A 81 -8.21 17.75 36.55
N LEU A 82 -8.66 19.00 36.71
CA LEU A 82 -9.22 19.77 35.60
C LEU A 82 -8.17 20.09 34.53
N GLY A 83 -6.96 20.45 34.93
CA GLY A 83 -5.85 20.70 34.01
C GLY A 83 -5.49 19.46 33.19
N ASP A 84 -5.40 18.31 33.84
CA ASP A 84 -5.17 17.02 33.18
C ASP A 84 -6.33 16.65 32.24
N ALA A 85 -7.59 16.88 32.64
CA ALA A 85 -8.75 16.64 31.80
C ALA A 85 -8.72 17.45 30.51
N ILE A 86 -8.41 18.75 30.62
CA ILE A 86 -8.32 19.65 29.46
C ILE A 86 -7.18 19.19 28.53
N ARG A 87 -6.02 18.82 29.10
CA ARG A 87 -4.88 18.34 28.34
C ARG A 87 -5.20 17.06 27.57
N VAL A 88 -5.78 16.05 28.23
CA VAL A 88 -6.16 14.79 27.60
C VAL A 88 -7.25 15.00 26.55
N LEU A 89 -8.25 15.86 26.80
CA LEU A 89 -9.28 16.18 25.81
C LEU A 89 -8.71 16.82 24.54
N ASN A 90 -7.77 17.76 24.69
CA ASN A 90 -7.13 18.39 23.54
C ASN A 90 -6.27 17.39 22.76
N GLN A 91 -5.55 16.50 23.46
CA GLN A 91 -4.77 15.44 22.83
C GLN A 91 -5.66 14.49 22.04
N LEU A 92 -6.72 13.96 22.66
CA LEU A 92 -7.68 13.07 21.98
C LEU A 92 -8.37 13.74 20.80
N ARG A 93 -8.65 15.05 20.88
CA ARG A 93 -9.20 15.80 19.74
C ARG A 93 -8.19 15.90 18.59
N ALA A 94 -6.92 16.15 18.90
CA ALA A 94 -5.87 16.21 17.88
C ALA A 94 -5.66 14.84 17.22
N GLU A 95 -5.56 13.77 18.01
CA GLU A 95 -5.44 12.39 17.51
C GLU A 95 -6.66 11.99 16.68
N SER A 96 -7.87 12.30 17.14
CA SER A 96 -9.09 12.02 16.37
C SER A 96 -9.13 12.75 15.03
N GLN A 97 -8.56 13.96 14.96
CA GLN A 97 -8.48 14.73 13.73
C GLN A 97 -7.42 14.13 12.78
N GLU A 98 -6.26 13.74 13.30
CA GLU A 98 -5.22 13.03 12.53
C GLU A 98 -5.73 11.69 11.98
N PHE A 99 -6.45 10.90 12.78
CA PHE A 99 -7.08 9.66 12.31
C PHE A 99 -8.08 9.91 11.19
N LYS A 100 -8.86 11.00 11.28
CA LYS A 100 -9.78 11.38 10.22
C LYS A 100 -9.04 11.72 8.93
N GLU A 101 -8.00 12.55 9.01
CA GLU A 101 -7.20 12.97 7.86
C GLU A 101 -6.47 11.79 7.20
N THR A 102 -5.87 10.90 8.00
CA THR A 102 -5.21 9.70 7.50
C THR A 102 -6.19 8.72 6.87
N ASN A 103 -7.39 8.55 7.42
CA ASN A 103 -8.43 7.73 6.83
C ASN A 103 -8.92 8.31 5.49
N GLU A 104 -9.15 9.62 5.40
CA GLU A 104 -9.50 10.32 4.15
C GLU A 104 -8.42 10.11 3.08
N LYS A 105 -7.15 10.25 3.45
CA LYS A 105 -6.02 10.03 2.54
C LYS A 105 -5.94 8.58 2.04
N LEU A 106 -6.13 7.59 2.91
CA LEU A 106 -6.12 6.17 2.53
C LEU A 106 -7.27 5.86 1.57
N LEU A 107 -8.44 6.44 1.77
CA LEU A 107 -9.58 6.29 0.86
C LEU A 107 -9.29 6.88 -0.53
N GLU A 108 -8.62 8.03 -0.60
CA GLU A 108 -8.18 8.62 -1.87
C GLU A 108 -7.16 7.72 -2.58
N GLU A 109 -6.19 7.16 -1.84
CA GLU A 109 -5.19 6.25 -2.38
C GLU A 109 -5.82 4.95 -2.91
N ILE A 110 -6.78 4.37 -2.18
CA ILE A 110 -7.57 3.21 -2.64
C ILE A 110 -8.30 3.54 -3.95
N LYS A 111 -8.92 4.72 -4.03
CA LYS A 111 -9.63 5.15 -5.24
C LYS A 111 -8.67 5.30 -6.42
N SER A 112 -7.50 5.91 -6.21
CA SER A 112 -6.46 6.06 -7.22
C SER A 112 -5.96 4.71 -7.73
N LEU A 113 -5.59 3.81 -6.81
CA LEU A 113 -5.11 2.46 -7.15
C LEU A 113 -6.17 1.63 -7.88
N LYS A 114 -7.46 1.81 -7.55
CA LYS A 114 -8.57 1.16 -8.27
C LYS A 114 -8.67 1.66 -9.71
N ALA A 115 -8.46 2.96 -9.95
CA ALA A 115 -8.44 3.53 -11.28
C ALA A 115 -7.23 3.04 -12.09
N GLU A 116 -6.03 3.08 -11.53
CA GLU A 116 -4.79 2.60 -12.17
C GLU A 116 -4.87 1.11 -12.50
N LYS A 117 -5.40 0.28 -11.59
CA LYS A 117 -5.66 -1.15 -11.85
C LYS A 117 -6.57 -1.35 -13.06
N ASN A 118 -7.59 -0.51 -13.23
CA ASN A 118 -8.50 -0.61 -14.37
C ASN A 118 -7.82 -0.20 -15.68
N GLU A 119 -7.04 0.88 -15.67
CA GLU A 119 -6.24 1.32 -16.82
C GLU A 119 -5.26 0.22 -17.26
N LEU A 120 -4.56 -0.43 -16.33
CA LEU A 120 -3.68 -1.55 -16.64
C LEU A 120 -4.42 -2.76 -17.24
N ARG A 121 -5.68 -3.00 -16.84
CA ARG A 121 -6.51 -4.05 -17.47
C ARG A 121 -6.84 -3.69 -18.92
N ASP A 122 -7.17 -2.43 -19.19
CA ASP A 122 -7.50 -1.95 -20.52
C ASP A 122 -6.25 -1.99 -21.44
N GLU A 123 -5.11 -1.50 -20.96
CA GLU A 123 -3.83 -1.58 -21.67
C GLU A 123 -3.41 -3.03 -21.94
N LYS A 124 -3.54 -3.93 -20.95
CA LYS A 124 -3.26 -5.37 -21.13
C LYS A 124 -4.12 -5.95 -22.26
N LEU A 125 -5.40 -5.59 -22.33
CA LEU A 125 -6.30 -6.08 -23.38
C LEU A 125 -5.90 -5.58 -24.77
N VAL A 126 -5.56 -4.29 -24.88
CA VAL A 126 -5.08 -3.69 -26.14
C VAL A 126 -3.80 -4.35 -26.62
N LEU A 127 -2.81 -4.50 -25.72
CA LEU A 127 -1.53 -5.14 -26.04
C LEU A 127 -1.69 -6.61 -26.45
N LYS A 128 -2.64 -7.34 -25.85
CA LYS A 128 -2.97 -8.71 -26.26
C LYS A 128 -3.49 -8.74 -27.69
N GLY A 129 -4.41 -7.84 -28.04
CA GLY A 129 -4.90 -7.69 -29.41
C GLY A 129 -3.80 -7.32 -30.41
N ASP A 130 -2.92 -6.38 -30.05
CA ASP A 130 -1.78 -5.97 -30.88
C ASP A 130 -0.80 -7.11 -31.12
N LYS A 131 -0.49 -7.88 -30.07
CA LYS A 131 0.35 -9.07 -30.17
C LYS A 131 -0.23 -10.09 -31.14
N GLU A 132 -1.51 -10.45 -30.98
CA GLU A 132 -2.18 -11.42 -31.85
C GLU A 132 -2.19 -10.98 -33.32
N ARG A 133 -2.42 -9.69 -33.59
CA ARG A 133 -2.32 -9.14 -34.96
C ARG A 133 -0.92 -9.26 -35.54
N MET A 134 0.11 -8.90 -34.78
CA MET A 134 1.50 -9.01 -35.24
C MET A 134 1.91 -10.46 -35.51
N GLU A 135 1.51 -11.39 -34.65
CA GLU A 135 1.75 -12.83 -34.85
C GLU A 135 1.05 -13.35 -36.11
N GLN A 136 -0.18 -12.89 -36.39
CA GLN A 136 -0.88 -13.21 -37.63
C GLN A 136 -0.14 -12.66 -38.87
N GLN A 137 0.38 -11.42 -38.80
CA GLN A 137 1.17 -10.84 -39.89
C GLN A 137 2.46 -11.62 -40.15
N LEU A 138 3.20 -11.99 -39.09
CA LEU A 138 4.41 -12.80 -39.22
C LEU A 138 4.13 -14.19 -39.80
N LYS A 139 3.02 -14.81 -39.40
CA LYS A 139 2.60 -16.12 -39.94
C LYS A 139 2.11 -16.03 -41.39
N ALA A 140 1.55 -14.90 -41.79
CA ALA A 140 1.10 -14.65 -43.16
C ALA A 140 2.22 -14.18 -44.09
N MET A 141 3.38 -13.78 -43.57
CA MET A 141 4.53 -13.38 -44.38
C MET A 141 5.23 -14.64 -44.94
N PRO A 142 5.28 -14.85 -46.27
CA PRO A 142 5.99 -15.99 -46.83
C PRO A 142 7.49 -15.82 -46.58
N VAL A 143 8.12 -16.84 -45.98
CA VAL A 143 9.58 -16.97 -45.95
C VAL A 143 10.06 -17.03 -47.40
N SER A 144 10.64 -15.93 -47.89
CA SER A 144 11.36 -15.94 -49.16
C SER A 144 12.49 -16.96 -49.04
N PRO A 145 12.63 -17.94 -49.95
CA PRO A 145 13.73 -18.90 -49.89
C PRO A 145 15.04 -18.11 -49.94
N ALA A 146 15.83 -18.19 -48.88
CA ALA A 146 17.15 -17.58 -48.80
C ALA A 146 18.04 -18.17 -49.91
N ALA A 147 18.05 -17.50 -51.06
CA ALA A 147 18.93 -17.78 -52.16
C ALA A 147 20.34 -17.29 -51.76
N PHE A 148 21.24 -18.25 -51.58
CA PHE A 148 22.71 -18.13 -51.67
C PHE A 148 23.39 -17.06 -50.79
N MET A 149 23.91 -17.48 -49.64
CA MET A 149 25.12 -16.88 -49.06
C MET A 149 26.15 -17.98 -48.75
N PRO A 150 27.43 -17.84 -49.16
CA PRO A 150 28.47 -18.84 -48.95
C PRO A 150 28.89 -18.88 -47.47
N PRO A 151 29.30 -20.04 -46.93
CA PRO A 151 29.70 -20.16 -45.54
C PRO A 151 31.02 -19.41 -45.31
N HIS A 152 30.99 -18.32 -44.55
CA HIS A 152 32.21 -17.69 -44.03
C HIS A 152 32.85 -18.59 -42.97
N HIS A 153 34.07 -19.05 -43.25
CA HIS A 153 34.90 -19.79 -42.32
C HIS A 153 35.38 -18.86 -41.19
N HIS A 154 34.93 -19.09 -39.96
CA HIS A 154 35.60 -18.62 -38.75
C HIS A 154 36.18 -19.83 -37.99
N PRO A 155 37.43 -19.76 -37.49
CA PRO A 155 37.99 -20.83 -36.70
C PRO A 155 37.29 -20.89 -35.35
N ALA A 156 36.73 -22.05 -35.02
CA ALA A 156 36.16 -22.32 -33.71
C ALA A 156 37.28 -22.27 -32.66
N ALA A 157 37.26 -21.25 -31.81
CA ALA A 157 38.07 -21.25 -30.60
C ALA A 157 37.48 -22.30 -29.66
N ALA A 158 38.20 -23.41 -29.48
CA ALA A 158 37.84 -24.49 -28.58
C ALA A 158 37.97 -24.03 -27.12
N TYR A 159 36.90 -23.46 -26.57
CA TYR A 159 36.66 -23.48 -25.14
C TYR A 159 35.55 -24.49 -24.86
N HIS A 160 35.96 -25.75 -24.70
CA HIS A 160 35.14 -26.76 -24.06
C HIS A 160 35.07 -26.44 -22.57
N ALA A 161 33.88 -26.09 -22.08
CA ALA A 161 33.53 -26.24 -20.68
C ALA A 161 32.05 -26.60 -20.56
N GLY A 162 31.77 -27.78 -19.99
CA GLY A 162 30.47 -28.15 -19.46
C GLY A 162 29.59 -28.96 -20.41
N THR A 163 29.47 -30.24 -20.10
CA THR A 163 28.52 -31.20 -20.64
C THR A 163 27.07 -30.73 -20.46
N ASN A 164 26.53 -29.94 -21.37
CA ASN A 164 25.10 -29.66 -21.46
C ASN A 164 24.51 -30.35 -22.67
N LYS A 165 23.86 -31.48 -22.42
CA LYS A 165 23.08 -32.26 -23.38
C LYS A 165 21.70 -31.61 -23.51
N ILE A 166 21.66 -30.50 -24.24
CA ILE A 166 20.42 -29.89 -24.73
C ILE A 166 20.53 -29.92 -26.26
N PRO A 167 19.55 -30.49 -26.99
CA PRO A 167 19.58 -30.44 -28.45
C PRO A 167 19.56 -28.98 -28.88
N VAL A 168 20.67 -28.53 -29.47
CA VAL A 168 20.79 -27.21 -30.09
C VAL A 168 19.88 -27.21 -31.32
N PHE A 169 18.75 -26.51 -31.21
CA PHE A 169 17.89 -26.25 -32.35
C PHE A 169 18.64 -25.33 -33.33
N PRO A 170 18.79 -25.69 -34.62
CA PRO A 170 19.62 -24.94 -35.58
C PRO A 170 19.21 -23.48 -35.82
N SER A 171 18.05 -23.04 -35.34
CA SER A 171 17.47 -21.74 -35.69
C SER A 171 17.72 -20.63 -34.65
N TYR A 172 18.30 -20.93 -33.49
CA TYR A 172 18.68 -19.92 -32.51
C TYR A 172 20.20 -19.86 -32.44
N GLY A 173 20.80 -19.07 -33.33
CA GLY A 173 22.20 -18.69 -33.19
C GLY A 173 22.34 -17.85 -31.93
N PHE A 174 22.93 -18.41 -30.87
CA PHE A 174 23.39 -17.63 -29.74
C PHE A 174 24.59 -16.80 -30.20
N VAL A 175 24.31 -15.70 -30.90
CA VAL A 175 25.30 -14.67 -31.18
C VAL A 175 25.37 -13.79 -29.94
N PRO A 176 26.43 -13.88 -29.13
CA PRO A 176 26.55 -13.03 -27.96
C PRO A 176 26.67 -11.57 -28.42
N MET A 177 25.99 -10.66 -27.71
CA MET A 177 25.84 -9.27 -28.14
C MET A 177 27.17 -8.52 -28.32
N TRP A 178 28.25 -8.98 -27.71
CA TRP A 178 29.58 -8.38 -27.89
C TRP A 178 30.06 -8.41 -29.34
N GLN A 179 29.52 -9.30 -30.19
CA GLN A 179 29.85 -9.33 -31.62
C GLN A 179 29.37 -8.10 -32.39
N TYR A 180 28.43 -7.33 -31.82
CA TYR A 180 27.91 -6.09 -32.41
C TYR A 180 28.58 -4.83 -31.84
N LEU A 181 29.52 -4.97 -30.88
CA LEU A 181 30.24 -3.84 -30.31
C LEU A 181 31.45 -3.44 -31.17
N PRO A 182 31.73 -2.15 -31.36
CA PRO A 182 32.91 -1.70 -32.09
C PRO A 182 34.19 -2.12 -31.34
N PRO A 183 35.32 -2.39 -32.03
CA PRO A 183 36.57 -2.81 -31.40
C PRO A 183 37.07 -1.86 -30.30
N SER A 184 36.78 -0.56 -30.41
CA SER A 184 37.09 0.45 -29.40
C SER A 184 36.36 0.24 -28.06
N ALA A 185 35.23 -0.48 -28.06
CA ALA A 185 34.48 -0.82 -26.85
C ALA A 185 34.94 -2.14 -26.21
N ILE A 186 35.76 -2.93 -26.91
CA ILE A 186 36.36 -4.19 -26.44
C ILE A 186 37.82 -3.96 -26.03
N ASP A 187 38.41 -2.82 -26.39
CA ASP A 187 39.79 -2.46 -26.08
C ASP A 187 39.96 -2.15 -24.58
N THR A 188 40.28 -3.18 -23.81
CA THR A 188 40.58 -3.09 -22.37
C THR A 188 42.03 -2.72 -22.09
N THR A 189 42.84 -2.36 -23.10
CA THR A 189 44.28 -2.07 -22.91
C THR A 189 44.55 -0.88 -21.98
N LYS A 190 43.56 0.01 -21.77
CA LYS A 190 43.63 1.15 -20.86
C LYS A 190 42.85 0.96 -19.55
N ASP A 191 42.22 -0.20 -19.36
CA ASP A 191 41.41 -0.48 -18.15
C ASP A 191 42.29 -0.57 -16.88
N GLU A 192 43.57 -0.96 -17.02
CA GLU A 192 44.52 -0.98 -15.90
C GLU A 192 44.88 0.41 -15.35
N GLU A 193 44.75 1.48 -16.16
CA GLU A 193 45.10 2.85 -15.75
C GLU A 193 44.02 3.48 -14.83
N LEU A 194 42.80 2.91 -14.84
CA LEU A 194 41.65 3.40 -14.07
C LEU A 194 41.41 2.64 -12.76
N ARG A 195 42.15 1.55 -12.51
CA ARG A 195 42.01 0.79 -11.26
C ARG A 195 42.80 1.51 -10.15
N PRO A 196 42.16 1.90 -9.03
CA PRO A 196 42.91 2.41 -7.89
C PRO A 196 43.92 1.36 -7.40
N PRO A 197 45.12 1.75 -6.92
CA PRO A 197 46.13 0.80 -6.49
C PRO A 197 45.53 -0.08 -5.39
N ALA A 198 45.54 -1.40 -5.63
CA ALA A 198 45.11 -2.37 -4.65
C ALA A 198 45.99 -2.23 -3.39
N ALA A 199 45.36 -2.06 -2.23
CA ALA A 199 46.01 -2.04 -0.93
C ALA A 199 46.57 -3.43 -0.57
#